data_AF-C7DGC2-F1
#
_entry.id   AF-C7DGC2-F1
#
_cell.length_a   1.000
_cell.length_b   1.000
_cell.length_c   1.000
_cell.angle_alpha   90.00
_cell.angle_beta   90.00
_cell.angle_gamma   90.00
#
_symmetry.space_group_name_H-M   'P 1'
#
loop_
_entity.id
_entity.type
_entity.pdbx_description
1 polymer ?
#
loop_
_entity_poly.entity_id
_entity_poly.type
_entity_poly.pdbx_seq_one_letter_code
_entity_poly.pdbx_strand_id
1 'polypeptide(L)'
;MASAYDKILNPIFKKYGLPDWLRPFLIGYIKSDPINAARRALSFIDVKRKKGEVTPQYVRLPNGITFKMENVVHLLSLFLYGTMEFARISEGWAQSSDHSNPEYLQHFTSVAEIQMKHARAIKNLLDGLGHKPAEPTKEMREVFSYLETLQEWSDRIVAGDMLLRYSYGVSFGMPFYKAFYPVLPEYMRTFGKAFKEGFPEIKRGEELAAGIIASTEDQAHMLNLSEEFLARIVASINSEMKIAKASKITNEAELLKTIAVVYPLHSLEEAGIRLDMKAELSKILKMASR
;
A
#
# COMPACT_ATOMS: atom_id res chain seq x y z
N MET A 1 -10.35 -26.74 20.23
CA MET A 1 -11.15 -26.91 18.99
C MET A 1 -10.88 -25.72 18.09
N ALA A 2 -10.44 -25.92 16.84
CA ALA A 2 -10.28 -24.82 15.89
C ALA A 2 -11.64 -24.20 15.57
N SER A 3 -11.75 -22.87 15.58
CA SER A 3 -13.00 -22.17 15.28
C SER A 3 -13.45 -22.44 13.83
N ALA A 4 -14.73 -22.27 13.52
CA ALA A 4 -15.21 -22.37 12.12
C ALA A 4 -14.46 -21.40 11.19
N TYR A 5 -14.02 -20.25 11.72
CA TYR A 5 -13.21 -19.28 11.00
C TYR A 5 -11.81 -19.80 10.67
N ASP A 6 -11.17 -20.54 11.57
CA ASP A 6 -9.82 -21.09 11.33
C ASP A 6 -9.80 -22.08 10.18
N LYS A 7 -10.89 -22.84 9.98
CA LYS A 7 -11.02 -23.75 8.82
C LYS A 7 -11.05 -23.00 7.48
N ILE A 8 -11.59 -21.77 7.46
CA ILE A 8 -11.65 -20.92 6.26
C ILE A 8 -10.34 -20.16 6.06
N LEU A 9 -9.78 -19.60 7.14
CA LEU A 9 -8.63 -18.71 7.08
C LEU A 9 -7.30 -19.46 6.93
N ASN A 10 -7.10 -20.61 7.59
CA ASN A 10 -5.82 -21.32 7.56
C ASN A 10 -5.35 -21.69 6.14
N PRO A 11 -6.20 -22.20 5.24
CA PRO A 11 -5.80 -22.45 3.85
C PRO A 11 -5.38 -21.17 3.13
N ILE A 12 -6.03 -20.02 3.41
CA ILE A 12 -5.73 -18.73 2.79
C ILE A 12 -4.39 -18.20 3.31
N PHE A 13 -4.20 -18.18 4.63
CA PHE A 13 -2.95 -17.74 5.26
C PHE A 13 -1.76 -18.55 4.74
N LYS A 14 -1.89 -19.88 4.70
CA LYS A 14 -0.86 -20.77 4.17
C LYS A 14 -0.60 -20.56 2.67
N LYS A 15 -1.65 -20.43 1.86
CA LYS A 15 -1.53 -20.26 0.40
C LYS A 15 -0.87 -18.94 0.00
N TYR A 16 -1.15 -17.87 0.75
CA TYR A 16 -0.69 -16.51 0.41
C TYR A 16 0.43 -15.99 1.30
N GLY A 17 0.91 -16.78 2.27
CA GLY A 17 1.97 -16.38 3.20
C GLY A 17 1.58 -15.17 4.04
N LEU A 18 0.33 -15.11 4.52
CA LEU A 18 -0.15 -13.98 5.32
C LEU A 18 0.34 -14.10 6.77
N PRO A 19 0.83 -13.02 7.39
CA PRO A 19 1.25 -13.05 8.79
C PRO A 19 0.06 -13.23 9.74
N ASP A 20 0.25 -13.99 10.81
CA ASP A 20 -0.82 -14.38 11.74
C ASP A 20 -1.47 -13.20 12.46
N TRP A 21 -0.77 -12.07 12.64
CA TRP A 21 -1.32 -10.86 13.25
C TRP A 21 -2.47 -10.24 12.45
N LEU A 22 -2.63 -10.57 11.16
CA LEU A 22 -3.79 -10.16 10.35
C LEU A 22 -5.09 -10.88 10.75
N ARG A 23 -4.98 -12.02 11.43
CA ARG A 23 -6.11 -12.92 11.73
C ARG A 23 -7.23 -12.23 12.51
N PRO A 24 -6.97 -11.47 13.59
CA PRO A 24 -8.04 -10.79 14.33
C PRO A 24 -8.83 -9.80 13.45
N PHE A 25 -8.16 -9.08 12.55
CA PHE A 25 -8.80 -8.12 11.64
C PHE A 25 -9.70 -8.82 10.62
N LEU A 26 -9.22 -9.93 10.04
CA LEU A 26 -10.02 -10.73 9.10
C LEU A 26 -11.20 -11.40 9.78
N ILE A 27 -11.04 -11.90 11.00
CA ILE A 27 -12.15 -12.44 11.80
C ILE A 27 -13.17 -11.32 12.11
N GLY A 28 -12.72 -10.12 12.48
CA GLY A 28 -13.58 -8.97 12.70
C GLY A 28 -14.41 -8.61 11.47
N TYR A 29 -13.75 -8.54 10.30
CA TYR A 29 -14.42 -8.31 9.03
C TYR A 29 -15.45 -9.40 8.71
N ILE A 30 -15.09 -10.69 8.83
CA ILE A 30 -16.04 -11.80 8.57
C ILE A 30 -17.23 -11.73 9.53
N LYS A 31 -17.03 -11.38 10.81
CA LYS A 31 -18.12 -11.24 11.77
C LYS A 31 -19.06 -10.08 11.43
N SER A 32 -18.52 -8.98 10.90
CA SER A 32 -19.30 -7.80 10.52
C SER A 32 -20.17 -8.02 9.27
N ASP A 33 -19.74 -8.90 8.35
CA ASP A 33 -20.47 -9.20 7.11
C ASP A 33 -20.24 -10.66 6.64
N PRO A 34 -20.80 -11.65 7.37
CA PRO A 34 -20.45 -13.06 7.18
C PRO A 34 -20.87 -13.62 5.82
N ILE A 35 -22.02 -13.18 5.30
CA ILE A 35 -22.56 -13.66 4.02
C ILE A 35 -21.71 -13.15 2.86
N ASN A 36 -21.38 -11.84 2.83
CA ASN A 36 -20.53 -11.32 1.76
C ASN A 36 -19.09 -11.81 1.89
N ALA A 37 -18.56 -11.90 3.10
CA ALA A 37 -17.21 -12.41 3.33
C ALA A 37 -17.06 -13.85 2.83
N ALA A 38 -18.02 -14.75 3.13
CA ALA A 38 -18.02 -16.11 2.60
C ALA A 38 -18.13 -16.14 1.07
N ARG A 39 -19.06 -15.37 0.49
CA ARG A 39 -19.24 -15.27 -0.98
C ARG A 39 -17.97 -14.78 -1.69
N ARG A 40 -17.30 -13.76 -1.14
CA ARG A 40 -16.08 -13.19 -1.72
C ARG A 40 -14.87 -14.11 -1.50
N ALA A 41 -14.70 -14.71 -0.32
CA ALA A 41 -13.61 -15.65 -0.05
C ALA A 41 -13.64 -16.85 -1.02
N LEU A 42 -14.81 -17.44 -1.24
CA LEU A 42 -14.98 -18.54 -2.19
C LEU A 42 -14.65 -18.12 -3.63
N SER A 43 -14.93 -16.87 -4.00
CA SER A 43 -14.65 -16.35 -5.34
C SER A 43 -13.15 -16.22 -5.66
N PHE A 44 -12.27 -16.10 -4.66
CA PHE A 44 -10.81 -16.03 -4.86
C PHE A 44 -10.13 -17.41 -4.85
N ILE A 45 -10.79 -18.44 -4.29
CA ILE A 45 -10.23 -19.80 -4.17
C ILE A 45 -10.39 -20.57 -5.49
N ASP A 46 -11.47 -20.33 -6.25
CA ASP A 46 -11.83 -21.11 -7.44
C ASP A 46 -11.91 -20.27 -8.73
N VAL A 47 -10.90 -19.43 -8.99
CA VAL A 47 -10.81 -18.57 -10.20
C VAL A 47 -10.42 -19.33 -11.48
N LYS A 48 -10.39 -20.67 -11.48
CA LYS A 48 -9.87 -21.46 -12.61
C LYS A 48 -10.59 -21.24 -13.95
N ARG A 49 -11.76 -20.58 -14.01
CA ARG A 49 -12.54 -20.38 -15.25
C ARG A 49 -13.25 -19.03 -15.46
N LYS A 50 -13.32 -18.12 -14.48
CA LYS A 50 -14.02 -16.83 -14.67
C LYS A 50 -13.04 -15.75 -15.14
N LYS A 51 -13.07 -15.41 -16.42
CA LYS A 51 -12.39 -14.20 -16.93
C LYS A 51 -13.17 -12.98 -16.44
N GLY A 52 -12.45 -11.96 -15.99
CA GLY A 52 -13.08 -10.65 -15.83
C GLY A 52 -13.43 -10.05 -17.19
N GLU A 53 -13.97 -8.84 -17.18
CA GLU A 53 -14.41 -8.12 -18.37
C GLU A 53 -13.88 -6.69 -18.32
N VAL A 54 -13.42 -6.18 -19.46
CA VAL A 54 -12.97 -4.80 -19.62
C VAL A 54 -13.76 -4.20 -20.77
N THR A 55 -14.44 -3.09 -20.49
CA THR A 55 -15.13 -2.27 -21.48
C THR A 55 -14.68 -0.83 -21.31
N PRO A 56 -14.94 0.07 -22.28
CA PRO A 56 -14.66 1.49 -22.11
C PRO A 56 -15.37 2.12 -20.90
N GLN A 57 -16.46 1.52 -20.41
CA GLN A 57 -17.27 2.04 -19.30
C GLN A 57 -16.93 1.41 -17.95
N TYR A 58 -16.42 0.18 -17.91
CA TYR A 58 -16.18 -0.53 -16.66
C TYR A 58 -15.13 -1.64 -16.74
N VAL A 59 -14.62 -2.03 -15.57
CA VAL A 59 -13.89 -3.27 -15.33
C VAL A 59 -14.69 -4.13 -14.37
N ARG A 60 -15.00 -5.36 -14.78
CA ARG A 60 -15.66 -6.37 -13.94
C ARG A 60 -14.65 -7.44 -13.54
N LEU A 61 -14.46 -7.60 -12.23
CA LEU A 61 -13.58 -8.62 -11.67
C LEU A 61 -14.19 -10.03 -11.80
N PRO A 62 -13.38 -11.09 -11.71
CA PRO A 62 -13.87 -12.48 -11.76
C PRO A 62 -14.94 -12.83 -10.71
N ASN A 63 -14.95 -12.09 -9.60
CA ASN A 63 -15.91 -12.24 -8.51
C ASN A 63 -17.21 -11.43 -8.71
N GLY A 64 -17.37 -10.75 -9.85
CA GLY A 64 -18.56 -9.98 -10.21
C GLY A 64 -18.55 -8.52 -9.74
N ILE A 65 -17.57 -8.09 -8.94
CA ILE A 65 -17.44 -6.68 -8.56
C ILE A 65 -17.15 -5.86 -9.81
N THR A 66 -17.92 -4.78 -10.01
CA THR A 66 -17.80 -3.91 -11.17
C THR A 66 -17.33 -2.54 -10.73
N PHE A 67 -16.22 -2.08 -11.30
CA PHE A 67 -15.69 -0.73 -11.15
C PHE A 67 -15.97 0.05 -12.43
N LYS A 68 -16.48 1.26 -12.31
CA LYS A 68 -16.53 2.17 -13.46
C LYS A 68 -15.12 2.48 -13.94
N MET A 69 -14.92 2.63 -15.25
CA MET A 69 -13.62 2.92 -15.82
C MET A 69 -13.04 4.23 -15.27
N GLU A 70 -13.88 5.25 -15.05
CA GLU A 70 -13.49 6.53 -14.41
C GLU A 70 -12.78 6.31 -13.06
N ASN A 71 -13.27 5.36 -12.24
CA ASN A 71 -12.69 5.05 -10.94
C ASN A 71 -11.37 4.28 -11.08
N VAL A 72 -11.27 3.37 -12.05
CA VAL A 72 -10.04 2.61 -12.32
C VAL A 72 -8.94 3.56 -12.79
N VAL A 73 -9.26 4.47 -13.72
CA VAL A 73 -8.35 5.50 -14.21
C VAL A 73 -7.91 6.43 -13.08
N HIS A 74 -8.84 6.85 -12.22
CA HIS A 74 -8.51 7.67 -11.05
C HIS A 74 -7.51 6.96 -10.13
N LEU A 75 -7.76 5.70 -9.76
CA LEU A 75 -6.84 4.91 -8.92
C LEU A 75 -5.46 4.72 -9.57
N LEU A 76 -5.42 4.42 -10.86
CA LEU A 76 -4.16 4.33 -11.61
C LEU A 76 -3.41 5.66 -11.65
N SER A 77 -4.13 6.77 -11.75
CA SER A 77 -3.55 8.11 -11.72
C SER A 77 -2.93 8.44 -10.36
N LEU A 78 -3.59 8.03 -9.26
CA LEU A 78 -3.04 8.17 -7.91
C LEU A 78 -1.77 7.32 -7.73
N PHE A 79 -1.77 6.07 -8.21
CA PHE A 79 -0.56 5.24 -8.17
C PHE A 79 0.56 5.85 -9.00
N LEU A 80 0.25 6.36 -10.20
CA LEU A 80 1.23 7.04 -11.05
C LEU A 80 1.83 8.25 -10.33
N TYR A 81 0.98 9.13 -9.78
CA TYR A 81 1.40 10.31 -9.05
C TYR A 81 2.31 9.95 -7.87
N GLY A 82 1.87 9.04 -6.99
CA GLY A 82 2.65 8.67 -5.82
C GLY A 82 4.00 8.04 -6.17
N THR A 83 4.04 7.24 -7.25
CA THR A 83 5.27 6.65 -7.75
C THR A 83 6.23 7.71 -8.31
N MET A 84 5.70 8.68 -9.09
CA MET A 84 6.50 9.78 -9.65
C MET A 84 7.03 10.72 -8.57
N GLU A 85 6.20 11.10 -7.60
CA GLU A 85 6.65 11.95 -6.49
C GLU A 85 7.67 11.25 -5.62
N PHE A 86 7.48 9.97 -5.30
CA PHE A 86 8.47 9.25 -4.51
C PHE A 86 9.81 9.12 -5.25
N ALA A 87 9.78 8.92 -6.58
CA ALA A 87 10.99 8.96 -7.40
C ALA A 87 11.70 10.32 -7.33
N ARG A 88 10.96 11.41 -7.52
CA ARG A 88 11.48 12.79 -7.47
C ARG A 88 12.07 13.12 -6.10
N ILE A 89 11.36 12.78 -5.03
CA ILE A 89 11.81 13.00 -3.64
C ILE A 89 13.08 12.19 -3.37
N SER A 90 13.12 10.91 -3.77
CA SER A 90 14.30 10.07 -3.61
C SER A 90 15.51 10.62 -4.38
N GLU A 91 15.31 11.12 -5.60
CA GLU A 91 16.36 11.80 -6.36
C GLU A 91 16.86 13.06 -5.64
N GLY A 92 15.95 13.86 -5.09
CA GLY A 92 16.31 15.03 -4.28
C GLY A 92 17.10 14.66 -3.03
N TRP A 93 16.70 13.60 -2.32
CA TRP A 93 17.41 13.07 -1.15
C TRP A 93 18.79 12.50 -1.50
N ALA A 94 18.94 11.92 -2.69
CA ALA A 94 20.23 11.51 -3.22
C ALA A 94 21.14 12.71 -3.57
N GLN A 95 20.60 13.92 -3.73
CA GLN A 95 21.35 15.14 -4.05
C GLN A 95 21.60 16.06 -2.85
N SER A 96 20.91 15.88 -1.72
CA SER A 96 21.02 16.74 -0.52
C SER A 96 22.38 16.64 0.18
N SER A 97 23.01 17.75 0.54
CA SER A 97 24.42 17.90 1.00
C SER A 97 24.91 17.10 2.24
N ASP A 98 24.15 16.17 2.81
CA ASP A 98 24.53 15.33 3.97
C ASP A 98 25.42 14.12 3.61
N HIS A 99 26.08 14.17 2.45
CA HIS A 99 26.65 13.02 1.72
C HIS A 99 27.99 12.48 2.24
N SER A 100 28.08 12.14 3.52
CA SER A 100 29.24 11.37 4.02
C SER A 100 29.09 9.85 3.82
N ASN A 101 27.88 9.35 3.52
CA ASN A 101 27.62 7.91 3.37
C ASN A 101 27.30 7.51 1.90
N PRO A 102 28.24 6.84 1.20
CA PRO A 102 28.02 6.33 -0.17
C PRO A 102 26.87 5.32 -0.30
N GLU A 103 26.56 4.56 0.75
CA GLU A 103 25.48 3.57 0.73
C GLU A 103 24.11 4.23 0.64
N TYR A 104 23.95 5.38 1.30
CA TYR A 104 22.75 6.20 1.29
C TYR A 104 22.46 6.79 -0.09
N LEU A 105 23.49 7.38 -0.71
CA LEU A 105 23.40 7.90 -2.08
C LEU A 105 22.96 6.80 -3.06
N GLN A 106 23.61 5.64 -2.97
CA GLN A 106 23.30 4.49 -3.81
C GLN A 106 21.87 3.99 -3.60
N HIS A 107 21.40 3.92 -2.34
CA HIS A 107 20.04 3.50 -2.00
C HIS A 107 19.01 4.39 -2.67
N PHE A 108 19.03 5.71 -2.42
CA PHE A 108 18.01 6.59 -2.97
C PHE A 108 18.08 6.80 -4.49
N THR A 109 19.27 6.69 -5.08
CA THR A 109 19.39 6.62 -6.55
C THR A 109 18.68 5.39 -7.09
N SER A 110 18.90 4.23 -6.47
CA SER A 110 18.27 2.96 -6.87
C SER A 110 16.75 2.99 -6.68
N VAL A 111 16.28 3.54 -5.55
CA VAL A 111 14.85 3.75 -5.30
C VAL A 111 14.24 4.65 -6.38
N ALA A 112 14.84 5.79 -6.68
CA ALA A 112 14.35 6.71 -7.72
C ALA A 112 14.22 6.02 -9.08
N GLU A 113 15.23 5.26 -9.50
CA GLU A 113 15.21 4.51 -10.76
C GLU A 113 14.11 3.44 -10.80
N ILE A 114 13.94 2.68 -9.71
CA ILE A 114 12.92 1.64 -9.61
C ILE A 114 11.53 2.25 -9.67
N GLN A 115 11.28 3.31 -8.91
CA GLN A 115 10.00 4.01 -8.91
C GLN A 115 9.72 4.59 -10.30
N MET A 116 10.70 5.19 -10.98
CA MET A 116 10.49 5.65 -12.37
C MET A 116 10.13 4.52 -13.34
N LYS A 117 10.68 3.31 -13.17
CA LYS A 117 10.27 2.14 -13.96
C LYS A 117 8.81 1.75 -13.65
N HIS A 118 8.39 1.78 -12.39
CA HIS A 118 7.01 1.52 -11.98
C HIS A 118 6.05 2.58 -12.56
N ALA A 119 6.43 3.87 -12.51
CA ALA A 119 5.65 4.97 -13.06
C ALA A 119 5.45 4.81 -14.57
N ARG A 120 6.49 4.43 -15.32
CA ARG A 120 6.38 4.12 -16.75
C ARG A 120 5.42 2.95 -17.01
N ALA A 121 5.47 1.90 -16.21
CA ALA A 121 4.54 0.77 -16.35
C ALA A 121 3.09 1.21 -16.13
N ILE A 122 2.83 2.05 -15.12
CA ILE A 122 1.50 2.60 -14.84
C ILE A 122 1.03 3.52 -15.96
N LYS A 123 1.90 4.43 -16.42
CA LYS A 123 1.61 5.33 -17.53
C LYS A 123 1.25 4.56 -18.81
N ASN A 124 2.03 3.53 -19.16
CA ASN A 124 1.75 2.70 -20.33
C ASN A 124 0.40 1.98 -20.25
N LEU A 125 -0.05 1.60 -19.04
CA LEU A 125 -1.39 1.05 -18.84
C LEU A 125 -2.47 2.12 -19.02
N LEU A 126 -2.29 3.32 -18.49
CA LEU A 126 -3.23 4.44 -18.72
C LEU A 126 -3.34 4.78 -20.20
N ASP A 127 -2.20 4.91 -20.88
CA ASP A 127 -2.13 5.17 -22.32
C ASP A 127 -2.78 4.02 -23.11
N GLY A 128 -2.55 2.76 -22.71
CA GLY A 128 -3.16 1.58 -23.30
C GLY A 128 -4.68 1.47 -23.08
N LEU A 129 -5.21 2.10 -22.03
CA LEU A 129 -6.64 2.26 -21.80
C LEU A 129 -7.21 3.51 -22.51
N GLY A 130 -6.36 4.36 -23.11
CA GLY A 130 -6.78 5.58 -23.82
C GLY A 130 -7.13 6.75 -22.89
N HIS A 131 -6.58 6.77 -21.67
CA HIS A 131 -6.91 7.78 -20.66
C HIS A 131 -5.68 8.61 -20.25
N LYS A 132 -5.92 9.90 -20.00
CA LYS A 132 -4.94 10.78 -19.38
C LYS A 132 -4.96 10.62 -17.85
N PRO A 133 -3.82 10.80 -17.17
CA PRO A 133 -3.79 10.84 -15.71
C PRO A 133 -4.71 11.95 -15.17
N ALA A 134 -5.45 11.63 -14.12
CA ALA A 134 -6.21 12.59 -13.33
C ALA A 134 -5.32 13.29 -12.30
N GLU A 135 -5.72 14.49 -11.90
CA GLU A 135 -5.06 15.23 -10.82
C GLU A 135 -5.22 14.52 -9.47
N PRO A 136 -4.17 14.49 -8.63
CA PRO A 136 -4.26 13.93 -7.30
C PRO A 136 -5.11 14.82 -6.38
N THR A 137 -5.67 14.22 -5.33
CA THR A 137 -6.35 14.96 -4.27
C THR A 137 -5.38 15.80 -3.43
N LYS A 138 -5.91 16.80 -2.72
CA LYS A 138 -5.10 17.64 -1.81
C LYS A 138 -4.39 16.78 -0.76
N GLU A 139 -5.13 15.84 -0.18
CA GLU A 139 -4.64 14.93 0.86
C GLU A 139 -3.51 14.03 0.34
N MET A 140 -3.58 13.58 -0.91
CA MET A 140 -2.49 12.83 -1.53
C MET A 140 -1.23 13.70 -1.71
N ARG A 141 -1.38 14.97 -2.12
CA ARG A 141 -0.24 15.90 -2.22
C ARG A 141 0.40 16.14 -0.85
N GLU A 142 -0.41 16.29 0.19
CA GLU A 142 0.07 16.52 1.57
C GLU A 142 0.92 15.37 2.12
N VAL A 143 0.66 14.12 1.70
CA VAL A 143 1.52 12.97 2.04
C VAL A 143 2.94 13.17 1.50
N PHE A 144 3.08 13.50 0.22
CA PHE A 144 4.39 13.67 -0.41
C PHE A 144 5.07 14.97 -0.01
N SER A 145 4.31 16.04 0.23
CA SER A 145 4.86 17.27 0.80
C SER A 145 5.44 17.05 2.19
N TYR A 146 4.78 16.26 3.05
CA TYR A 146 5.36 15.90 4.34
C TYR A 146 6.63 15.07 4.18
N LEU A 147 6.61 14.06 3.31
CA LEU A 147 7.77 13.22 3.05
C LEU A 147 8.98 14.06 2.59
N GLU A 148 8.78 14.99 1.66
CA GLU A 148 9.84 15.89 1.18
C GLU A 148 10.46 16.77 2.27
N THR A 149 9.71 17.11 3.33
CA THR A 149 10.23 17.95 4.42
C THR A 149 11.18 17.24 5.37
N LEU A 150 11.28 15.91 5.31
CA LEU A 150 12.17 15.14 6.20
C LEU A 150 13.64 15.48 5.93
N GLN A 151 14.34 15.93 6.96
CA GLN A 151 15.74 16.34 6.88
C GLN A 151 16.68 15.17 7.20
N GLU A 152 16.39 14.43 8.26
CA GLU A 152 17.25 13.33 8.72
C GLU A 152 17.16 12.12 7.78
N TRP A 153 18.31 11.58 7.40
CA TRP A 153 18.39 10.42 6.51
C TRP A 153 17.69 9.17 7.09
N SER A 154 17.76 9.00 8.42
CA SER A 154 17.10 7.91 9.14
C SER A 154 15.59 7.99 8.99
N ASP A 155 15.02 9.20 9.14
CA ASP A 155 13.59 9.45 9.03
C ASP A 155 13.11 9.20 7.60
N ARG A 156 13.90 9.59 6.60
CA ARG A 156 13.60 9.36 5.18
C ARG A 156 13.48 7.87 4.85
N ILE A 157 14.41 7.05 5.35
CA ILE A 157 14.39 5.59 5.14
C ILE A 157 13.19 4.97 5.88
N VAL A 158 12.97 5.30 7.15
CA VAL A 158 11.82 4.76 7.90
C VAL A 158 10.50 5.17 7.25
N ALA A 159 10.34 6.44 6.89
CA ALA A 159 9.12 6.92 6.25
C ALA A 159 8.92 6.33 4.85
N GLY A 160 9.95 6.34 4.00
CA GLY A 160 9.85 5.87 2.61
C GLY A 160 9.76 4.34 2.50
N ASP A 161 10.70 3.63 3.11
CA ASP A 161 10.87 2.19 2.88
C ASP A 161 10.01 1.32 3.79
N MET A 162 9.61 1.83 4.97
CA MET A 162 8.73 1.12 5.88
C MET A 162 7.31 1.69 5.86
N LEU A 163 7.11 2.94 6.27
CA LEU A 163 5.77 3.48 6.50
C LEU A 163 4.95 3.62 5.20
N LEU A 164 5.46 4.35 4.20
CA LEU A 164 4.78 4.60 2.93
C LEU A 164 4.51 3.28 2.19
N ARG A 165 5.50 2.40 2.18
CA ARG A 165 5.43 1.13 1.47
C ARG A 165 4.41 0.17 2.07
N TYR A 166 4.46 -0.08 3.38
CA TYR A 166 3.49 -0.98 4.01
C TYR A 166 2.08 -0.40 3.94
N SER A 167 1.96 0.93 3.99
CA SER A 167 0.66 1.60 3.88
C SER A 167 0.05 1.55 2.48
N TYR A 168 0.81 1.84 1.42
CA TYR A 168 0.28 1.87 0.05
C TYR A 168 0.64 0.64 -0.77
N GLY A 169 1.94 0.36 -0.93
CA GLY A 169 2.42 -0.69 -1.81
C GLY A 169 1.88 -2.06 -1.42
N VAL A 170 1.97 -2.39 -0.13
CA VAL A 170 1.52 -3.68 0.39
C VAL A 170 0.01 -3.76 0.54
N SER A 171 -0.60 -2.72 1.12
CA SER A 171 -2.04 -2.77 1.47
C SER A 171 -2.97 -2.45 0.30
N PHE A 172 -2.53 -1.71 -0.72
CA PHE A 172 -3.35 -1.35 -1.89
C PHE A 172 -2.75 -1.78 -3.22
N GLY A 173 -1.45 -1.54 -3.45
CA GLY A 173 -0.79 -1.85 -4.72
C GLY A 173 -0.81 -3.35 -5.06
N MET A 174 -0.37 -4.20 -4.13
CA MET A 174 -0.38 -5.65 -4.31
C MET A 174 -1.80 -6.23 -4.49
N PRO A 175 -2.80 -5.90 -3.64
CA PRO A 175 -4.17 -6.31 -3.85
C PRO A 175 -4.74 -5.84 -5.19
N PHE A 176 -4.49 -4.59 -5.59
CA PHE A 176 -4.91 -4.07 -6.90
C PHE A 176 -4.32 -4.90 -8.04
N TYR A 177 -3.00 -5.12 -8.03
CA TYR A 177 -2.32 -5.95 -9.03
C TYR A 177 -2.95 -7.35 -9.11
N LYS A 178 -3.09 -8.04 -7.97
CA LYS A 178 -3.64 -9.41 -7.92
C LYS A 178 -5.09 -9.48 -8.38
N ALA A 179 -5.91 -8.48 -8.05
CA ALA A 179 -7.31 -8.43 -8.43
C ALA A 179 -7.52 -8.16 -9.92
N PHE A 180 -6.70 -7.28 -10.51
CA PHE A 180 -6.83 -6.86 -11.91
C PHE A 180 -6.01 -7.71 -12.88
N TYR A 181 -5.00 -8.47 -12.43
CA TYR A 181 -4.19 -9.37 -13.27
C TYR A 181 -5.03 -10.35 -14.12
N PRO A 182 -6.07 -11.02 -13.59
CA PRO A 182 -6.90 -11.92 -14.39
C PRO A 182 -7.74 -11.23 -15.48
N VAL A 183 -7.86 -9.91 -15.41
CA VAL A 183 -8.77 -9.10 -16.24
C VAL A 183 -8.02 -8.30 -17.30
N LEU A 184 -6.77 -7.91 -17.00
CA LEU A 184 -5.87 -7.16 -17.89
C LEU A 184 -4.48 -7.83 -17.99
N PRO A 185 -4.38 -9.14 -18.33
CA PRO A 185 -3.12 -9.87 -18.20
C PRO A 185 -2.00 -9.33 -19.08
N GLU A 186 -2.33 -8.82 -20.27
CA GLU A 186 -1.34 -8.29 -21.22
C GLU A 186 -0.64 -7.04 -20.65
N TYR A 187 -1.42 -6.11 -20.09
CA TYR A 187 -0.88 -4.92 -19.44
C TYR A 187 -0.20 -5.25 -18.10
N MET A 188 -0.75 -6.20 -17.34
CA MET A 188 -0.26 -6.55 -16.00
C MET A 188 1.01 -7.42 -16.01
N ARG A 189 1.39 -8.03 -17.14
CA ARG A 189 2.70 -8.70 -17.28
C ARG A 189 3.87 -7.71 -17.16
N THR A 190 3.73 -6.54 -17.79
CA THR A 190 4.74 -5.48 -17.74
C THR A 190 4.92 -4.96 -16.32
N PHE A 191 3.80 -4.78 -15.60
CA PHE A 191 3.82 -4.52 -14.15
C PHE A 191 4.57 -5.63 -13.40
N GLY A 192 4.19 -6.88 -13.60
CA GLY A 192 4.81 -8.01 -12.88
C GLY A 192 6.34 -8.06 -13.02
N LYS A 193 6.89 -7.69 -14.19
CA LYS A 193 8.33 -7.59 -14.40
C LYS A 193 8.95 -6.39 -13.67
N ALA A 194 8.39 -5.20 -13.84
CA ALA A 194 8.90 -3.97 -13.21
C ALA A 194 8.92 -4.06 -11.68
N PHE A 195 7.87 -4.64 -11.08
CA PHE A 195 7.79 -4.84 -9.63
C PHE A 195 8.76 -5.93 -9.15
N LYS A 196 9.04 -6.94 -9.98
CA LYS A 196 9.99 -8.01 -9.64
C LYS A 196 11.44 -7.53 -9.57
N GLU A 197 11.84 -6.68 -10.52
CA GLU A 197 13.19 -6.12 -10.58
C GLU A 197 13.52 -5.27 -9.34
N GLY A 198 12.51 -4.66 -8.71
CA GLY A 198 12.69 -3.85 -7.51
C GLY A 198 12.87 -4.63 -6.22
N PHE A 199 12.54 -5.94 -6.16
CA PHE A 199 12.50 -6.71 -4.91
C PHE A 199 13.81 -6.68 -4.08
N PRO A 200 15.01 -6.79 -4.66
CA PRO A 200 16.24 -6.74 -3.88
C PRO A 200 16.40 -5.41 -3.13
N GLU A 201 16.18 -4.28 -3.82
CA GLU A 201 16.31 -2.95 -3.21
C GLU A 201 15.22 -2.68 -2.18
N ILE A 202 14.01 -3.15 -2.50
CA ILE A 202 12.88 -3.21 -1.58
C ILE A 202 13.28 -3.90 -0.27
N LYS A 203 13.91 -5.08 -0.35
CA LYS A 203 14.30 -5.83 0.85
C LYS A 203 15.41 -5.11 1.62
N ARG A 204 16.37 -4.53 0.90
CA ARG A 204 17.45 -3.71 1.47
C ARG A 204 16.89 -2.53 2.27
N GLY A 205 15.94 -1.78 1.71
CA GLY A 205 15.31 -0.65 2.40
C GLY A 205 14.59 -1.08 3.69
N GLU A 206 13.90 -2.23 3.68
CA GLU A 206 13.27 -2.80 4.88
C GLU A 206 14.29 -3.17 5.96
N GLU A 207 15.40 -3.79 5.57
CA GLU A 207 16.50 -4.15 6.48
C GLU A 207 17.19 -2.91 7.06
N LEU A 208 17.42 -1.87 6.26
CA LEU A 208 17.98 -0.60 6.70
C LEU A 208 17.04 0.11 7.68
N ALA A 209 15.75 0.22 7.35
CA ALA A 209 14.76 0.82 8.23
C ALA A 209 14.69 0.09 9.58
N ALA A 210 14.62 -1.25 9.55
CA ALA A 210 14.63 -2.05 10.78
C ALA A 210 15.90 -1.87 11.60
N GLY A 211 17.07 -1.78 10.96
CA GLY A 211 18.35 -1.50 11.61
C GLY A 211 18.40 -0.13 12.29
N ILE A 212 17.93 0.92 11.61
CA ILE A 212 17.79 2.27 12.17
C ILE A 212 16.95 2.23 13.43
N ILE A 213 15.76 1.62 13.34
CA ILE A 213 14.82 1.51 14.46
C ILE A 213 15.42 0.71 15.62
N ALA A 214 16.07 -0.42 15.35
CA ALA A 214 16.68 -1.24 16.39
C ALA A 214 17.83 -0.54 17.12
N SER A 215 18.51 0.40 16.45
CA SER A 215 19.66 1.15 16.99
C SER A 215 19.31 2.49 17.62
N THR A 216 18.09 3.00 17.44
CA THR A 216 17.70 4.33 17.93
C THR A 216 17.45 4.33 19.44
N GLU A 217 18.00 5.32 20.13
CA GLU A 217 17.65 5.59 21.53
C GLU A 217 16.38 6.44 21.64
N ASP A 218 16.04 7.20 20.59
CA ASP A 218 14.87 8.08 20.55
C ASP A 218 13.66 7.38 19.93
N GLN A 219 13.07 6.45 20.70
CA GLN A 219 11.84 5.76 20.29
C GLN A 219 10.64 6.71 20.17
N ALA A 220 10.62 7.81 20.94
CA ALA A 220 9.52 8.76 20.94
C ALA A 220 9.46 9.54 19.62
N HIS A 221 10.62 9.96 19.09
CA HIS A 221 10.72 10.57 17.77
C HIS A 221 10.21 9.64 16.66
N MET A 222 10.66 8.38 16.66
CA MET A 222 10.19 7.38 15.66
C MET A 222 8.68 7.17 15.71
N LEU A 223 8.11 7.14 16.92
CA LEU A 223 6.66 7.01 17.09
C LEU A 223 5.93 8.25 16.58
N ASN A 224 6.40 9.45 16.90
CA ASN A 224 5.78 10.70 16.42
C ASN A 224 5.84 10.82 14.89
N LEU A 225 7.00 10.52 14.29
CA LEU A 225 7.16 10.44 12.83
C LEU A 225 6.11 9.50 12.22
N SER A 226 5.95 8.32 12.83
CA SER A 226 5.00 7.31 12.36
C SER A 226 3.56 7.77 12.46
N GLU A 227 3.17 8.33 13.59
CA GLU A 227 1.81 8.82 13.81
C GLU A 227 1.43 9.95 12.84
N GLU A 228 2.29 10.95 12.71
CA GLU A 228 2.06 12.11 11.85
C GLU A 228 1.95 11.71 10.37
N PHE A 229 2.81 10.80 9.93
CA PHE A 229 2.83 10.37 8.55
C PHE A 229 1.66 9.44 8.23
N LEU A 230 1.38 8.46 9.11
CA LEU A 230 0.25 7.54 8.94
C LEU A 230 -1.09 8.28 9.01
N ALA A 231 -1.22 9.34 9.81
CA ALA A 231 -2.44 10.16 9.83
C ALA A 231 -2.72 10.83 8.48
N ARG A 232 -1.68 11.35 7.80
CA ARG A 232 -1.81 11.93 6.45
C ARG A 232 -2.19 10.88 5.41
N ILE A 233 -1.59 9.70 5.50
CA ILE A 233 -1.94 8.57 4.65
C ILE A 233 -3.41 8.17 4.84
N VAL A 234 -3.89 8.10 6.09
CA VAL A 234 -5.30 7.81 6.37
C VAL A 234 -6.22 8.89 5.81
N ALA A 235 -5.86 10.18 5.93
CA ALA A 235 -6.62 11.27 5.32
C ALA A 235 -6.70 11.13 3.79
N SER A 236 -5.58 10.76 3.15
CA SER A 236 -5.53 10.48 1.71
C SER A 236 -6.39 9.28 1.30
N ILE A 237 -6.40 8.19 2.09
CA ILE A 237 -7.28 7.04 1.83
C ILE A 237 -8.75 7.44 2.00
N ASN A 238 -9.07 8.23 3.04
CA ASN A 238 -10.44 8.69 3.32
C ASN A 238 -11.01 9.53 2.17
N SER A 239 -10.19 10.37 1.51
CA SER A 239 -10.65 11.19 0.38
C SER A 239 -11.07 10.36 -0.85
N GLU A 240 -10.63 9.10 -0.92
CA GLU A 240 -10.93 8.16 -2.00
C GLU A 240 -12.02 7.12 -1.66
N MET A 241 -12.55 7.13 -0.45
CA MET A 241 -13.61 6.19 -0.01
C MET A 241 -14.90 6.30 -0.81
N LYS A 242 -15.11 7.41 -1.54
CA LYS A 242 -16.19 7.55 -2.53
C LYS A 242 -16.18 6.44 -3.60
N ILE A 243 -15.00 5.99 -4.02
CA ILE A 243 -14.85 4.90 -5.01
C ILE A 243 -15.28 3.56 -4.42
N ALA A 244 -14.91 3.31 -3.16
CA ALA A 244 -15.31 2.11 -2.44
C ALA A 244 -16.83 2.06 -2.25
N LYS A 245 -17.45 3.20 -1.89
CA LYS A 245 -18.91 3.33 -1.78
C LYS A 245 -19.61 3.07 -3.11
N ALA A 246 -19.13 3.68 -4.19
CA ALA A 246 -19.70 3.48 -5.54
C ALA A 246 -19.62 2.02 -6.00
N SER A 247 -18.56 1.31 -5.61
CA SER A 247 -18.32 -0.09 -6.00
C SER A 247 -18.88 -1.10 -4.99
N LYS A 248 -19.56 -0.64 -3.93
CA LYS A 248 -20.12 -1.47 -2.84
C LYS A 248 -19.07 -2.35 -2.17
N ILE A 249 -17.89 -1.77 -1.92
CA ILE A 249 -16.75 -2.42 -1.25
C ILE A 249 -16.24 -1.66 -0.02
N THR A 250 -17.09 -0.85 0.61
CA THR A 250 -16.70 0.01 1.74
C THR A 250 -16.07 -0.80 2.88
N ASN A 251 -16.64 -1.95 3.26
CA ASN A 251 -16.11 -2.76 4.35
C ASN A 251 -14.70 -3.32 4.04
N GLU A 252 -14.44 -3.70 2.79
CA GLU A 252 -13.10 -4.16 2.38
C GLU A 252 -12.09 -3.01 2.33
N ALA A 253 -12.50 -1.83 1.85
CA ALA A 253 -11.65 -0.66 1.83
C ALA A 253 -11.31 -0.18 3.26
N GLU A 254 -12.27 -0.24 4.19
CA GLU A 254 -12.05 0.05 5.62
C GLU A 254 -11.09 -0.96 6.28
N LEU A 255 -11.22 -2.25 5.94
CA LEU A 255 -10.27 -3.27 6.38
C LEU A 255 -8.86 -2.97 5.84
N LEU A 256 -8.71 -2.67 4.55
CA LEU A 256 -7.41 -2.34 3.96
C LEU A 256 -6.82 -1.05 4.55
N LYS A 257 -7.65 -0.03 4.82
CA LYS A 257 -7.23 1.19 5.52
C LYS A 257 -6.69 0.87 6.91
N THR A 258 -7.36 -0.01 7.65
CA THR A 258 -6.89 -0.44 8.98
C THR A 258 -5.55 -1.17 8.87
N ILE A 259 -5.42 -2.09 7.91
CA ILE A 259 -4.17 -2.82 7.65
C ILE A 259 -3.05 -1.86 7.22
N ALA A 260 -3.35 -0.83 6.43
CA ALA A 260 -2.39 0.17 5.99
C ALA A 260 -1.76 0.95 7.16
N VAL A 261 -2.44 1.05 8.30
CA VAL A 261 -1.88 1.66 9.52
C VAL A 261 -1.19 0.60 10.39
N VAL A 262 -1.86 -0.53 10.59
CA VAL A 262 -1.40 -1.58 11.51
C VAL A 262 -0.14 -2.28 11.02
N TYR A 263 0.01 -2.47 9.70
CA TYR A 263 1.19 -3.13 9.15
C TYR A 263 2.47 -2.34 9.48
N PRO A 264 2.59 -1.05 9.13
CA PRO A 264 3.74 -0.24 9.58
C PRO A 264 3.99 -0.31 11.09
N LEU A 265 2.95 -0.20 11.93
CA LEU A 265 3.10 -0.27 13.38
C LEU A 265 3.65 -1.62 13.85
N HIS A 266 3.18 -2.74 13.28
CA HIS A 266 3.77 -4.05 13.59
C HIS A 266 5.23 -4.14 13.17
N SER A 267 5.59 -3.57 12.02
CA SER A 267 6.98 -3.55 11.57
C SER A 267 7.88 -2.73 12.52
N LEU A 268 7.37 -1.62 13.09
CA LEU A 268 8.09 -0.85 14.12
C LEU A 268 8.25 -1.66 15.41
N GLU A 269 7.20 -2.37 15.84
CA GLU A 269 7.22 -3.23 17.02
C GLU A 269 8.24 -4.38 16.86
N GLU A 270 8.23 -5.07 15.71
CA GLU A 270 9.18 -6.13 15.37
C GLU A 270 10.62 -5.62 15.31
N ALA A 271 10.82 -4.36 14.91
CA ALA A 271 12.14 -3.72 14.88
C ALA A 271 12.60 -3.18 16.25
N GLY A 272 11.74 -3.19 17.28
CA GLY A 272 12.14 -2.89 18.67
C GLY A 272 11.46 -1.69 19.32
N ILE A 273 10.55 -0.99 18.63
CA ILE A 273 9.74 0.08 19.24
C ILE A 273 8.70 -0.53 20.17
N ARG A 274 8.61 -0.04 21.40
CA ARG A 274 7.56 -0.43 22.32
C ARG A 274 6.31 0.42 22.06
N LEU A 275 5.21 -0.21 21.64
CA LEU A 275 3.96 0.49 21.37
C LEU A 275 2.73 -0.32 21.79
N ASP A 276 1.65 0.37 22.17
CA ASP A 276 0.33 -0.24 22.32
C ASP A 276 -0.42 -0.09 20.99
N MET A 277 -0.45 -1.18 20.22
CA MET A 277 -1.06 -1.22 18.89
C MET A 277 -2.48 -0.63 18.83
N LYS A 278 -3.30 -0.86 19.85
CA LYS A 278 -4.69 -0.38 19.86
C LYS A 278 -4.75 1.11 20.17
N ALA A 279 -3.94 1.57 21.11
CA ALA A 279 -3.85 2.98 21.44
C ALA A 279 -3.35 3.78 20.24
N GLU A 280 -2.28 3.32 19.60
CA GLU A 280 -1.67 4.02 18.45
C GLU A 280 -2.59 4.04 17.24
N LEU A 281 -3.22 2.91 16.89
CA LEU A 281 -4.23 2.87 15.83
C LEU A 281 -5.35 3.88 16.11
N SER A 282 -5.89 3.91 17.33
CA SER A 282 -6.96 4.83 17.69
C SER A 282 -6.53 6.30 17.61
N LYS A 283 -5.28 6.59 17.99
CA LYS A 283 -4.71 7.95 17.95
C LYS A 283 -4.58 8.43 16.51
N ILE A 284 -3.96 7.62 15.64
CA ILE A 284 -3.75 7.92 14.22
C ILE A 284 -5.07 8.15 13.49
N LEU A 285 -6.06 7.27 13.69
CA LEU A 285 -7.37 7.42 13.05
C LEU A 285 -8.09 8.71 13.49
N LYS A 286 -7.93 9.12 14.76
CA LYS A 286 -8.51 10.37 15.28
C LYS A 286 -7.80 11.60 14.72
N MET A 287 -6.48 11.55 14.56
CA MET A 287 -5.70 12.64 13.95
C MET A 287 -6.11 12.88 12.51
N ALA A 288 -6.32 11.81 11.73
CA ALA A 288 -6.73 11.89 10.33
C ALA A 288 -8.17 12.41 10.10
N SER A 289 -8.94 12.61 11.17
CA SER A 289 -10.33 13.10 11.12
C SER A 289 -10.44 14.60 11.44
N ARG A 290 -9.31 15.28 11.67
CA ARG A 290 -9.21 16.72 11.95
C ARG A 290 -8.94 17.50 10.67
#